data_AF-A0A947CAM8-F1
#
_entry.id   AF-A0A947CAM8-F1
#
_cell.length_a   1.000
_cell.length_b   1.000
_cell.length_c   1.000
_cell.angle_alpha   90.00
_cell.angle_beta   90.00
_cell.angle_gamma   90.00
#
_symmetry.space_group_name_H-M   'P 1'
#
loop_
_entity.id
_entity.type
_entity.pdbx_description
1 polymer ?
#
loop_
_entity_poly.entity_id
_entity_poly.type
_entity_poly.pdbx_seq_one_letter_code
_entity_poly.pdbx_strand_id
1 'polypeptide(L)'
;MTRHDPARRKRWLRIAGQGIILLVLLAGLGTVGFIEYAAQPSFCTNCHNMQPYYDSWTTSTHQDVPCIKCHYAPGIKAEAM
;
A
#
# COMPACT_ATOMS: atom_id res chain seq x y z
N MET A 1 12.13 30.32 -35.22
CA MET A 1 11.57 29.26 -36.07
C MET A 1 11.94 27.88 -35.50
N THR A 2 11.30 27.44 -34.42
CA THR A 2 11.50 26.08 -33.88
C THR A 2 10.77 25.11 -34.80
N ARG A 3 11.50 24.22 -35.50
CA ARG A 3 10.86 23.17 -36.33
C ARG A 3 10.07 22.25 -35.40
N HIS A 4 8.75 22.42 -35.35
CA HIS A 4 7.84 21.46 -34.74
C HIS A 4 7.88 20.18 -35.58
N ASP A 5 8.78 19.27 -35.21
CA ASP A 5 8.84 17.94 -35.79
C ASP A 5 7.71 17.09 -35.18
N PRO A 6 6.65 16.77 -35.96
CA PRO A 6 5.51 16.02 -35.46
C PRO A 6 5.88 14.59 -35.06
N ALA A 7 6.96 14.02 -35.60
CA ALA A 7 7.44 12.69 -35.24
C ALA A 7 8.09 12.71 -33.85
N ARG A 8 8.88 13.75 -33.54
CA ARG A 8 9.42 13.96 -32.18
C ARG A 8 8.32 14.21 -31.17
N ARG A 9 7.31 15.03 -31.49
CA ARG A 9 6.14 15.25 -30.61
C ARG A 9 5.39 13.95 -30.32
N LYS A 10 5.10 13.14 -31.35
CA LYS A 10 4.43 11.84 -31.19
C LYS A 10 5.26 10.86 -30.36
N ARG A 11 6.59 10.84 -30.50
CA ARG A 11 7.49 10.01 -29.68
C ARG A 11 7.44 10.39 -28.21
N TRP A 12 7.51 11.68 -27.88
CA TRP A 12 7.40 12.17 -26.50
C TRP A 12 6.05 11.87 -25.86
N LEU A 13 4.95 12.04 -26.61
CA LEU A 13 3.62 11.69 -26.12
C LEU A 13 3.48 10.19 -25.81
N ARG A 14 4.09 9.31 -26.61
CA ARG A 14 4.13 7.86 -26.34
C ARG A 14 4.92 7.53 -25.07
N ILE A 15 6.10 8.12 -24.90
CA ILE A 15 6.94 7.92 -23.71
C ILE A 15 6.22 8.41 -22.46
N ALA A 16 5.61 9.61 -22.51
CA ALA A 16 4.83 10.15 -21.41
C ALA A 16 3.64 9.25 -21.08
N GLY A 17 2.90 8.77 -22.09
CA GLY A 17 1.80 7.83 -21.90
C GLY A 17 2.24 6.51 -21.24
N GLN A 18 3.35 5.92 -21.70
CA GLN A 18 3.92 4.71 -21.09
C GLN A 18 4.38 4.96 -19.65
N GLY A 19 5.00 6.12 -19.38
CA GLY A 19 5.42 6.51 -18.03
C GLY A 19 4.24 6.65 -17.07
N ILE A 20 3.13 7.26 -17.53
CA ILE A 20 1.90 7.38 -16.72
C ILE A 20 1.31 6.00 -16.43
N ILE A 21 1.22 5.12 -17.43
CA ILE A 21 0.69 3.77 -17.24
C ILE A 21 1.53 3.00 -16.21
N LEU A 22 2.86 3.05 -16.32
CA LEU A 22 3.75 2.40 -15.37
C LEU A 22 3.57 2.97 -13.95
N LEU A 23 3.47 4.30 -13.82
CA LEU A 23 3.28 4.96 -12.53
C LEU A 23 1.95 4.55 -11.87
N VAL A 24 0.87 4.48 -12.63
CA VAL A 24 -0.43 4.03 -12.12
C VAL A 24 -0.37 2.57 -11.66
N LEU A 25 0.28 1.70 -12.42
CA LEU A 25 0.45 0.29 -12.04
C LEU A 25 1.27 0.15 -10.76
N LEU A 26 2.39 0.86 -10.66
CA LEU A 26 3.25 0.84 -9.47
C LEU A 26 2.53 1.43 -8.25
N ALA A 27 1.78 2.52 -8.42
CA ALA A 27 0.99 3.11 -7.34
C ALA A 27 -0.09 2.13 -6.86
N GLY A 28 -0.86 1.53 -7.78
CA GLY A 28 -1.90 0.56 -7.42
C GLY A 28 -1.35 -0.65 -6.68
N LEU A 29 -0.29 -1.27 -7.20
CA LEU A 29 0.37 -2.41 -6.55
C LEU A 29 0.99 -2.02 -5.20
N GLY A 30 1.62 -0.85 -5.13
CA GLY A 30 2.23 -0.32 -3.92
C GLY A 30 1.21 -0.05 -2.81
N THR A 31 0.03 0.48 -3.16
CA THR A 31 -1.05 0.74 -2.20
C THR A 31 -1.56 -0.57 -1.58
N VAL A 32 -1.84 -1.60 -2.39
CA VAL A 32 -2.32 -2.89 -1.87
C VAL A 32 -1.29 -3.52 -0.94
N GLY A 33 -0.02 -3.57 -1.36
CA GLY A 33 1.04 -4.12 -0.52
C GLY A 33 1.24 -3.35 0.79
N PHE A 34 1.06 -2.03 0.77
CA PHE A 34 1.14 -1.20 1.96
C PHE A 34 -0.01 -1.44 2.93
N ILE A 35 -1.24 -1.62 2.44
CA ILE A 35 -2.40 -1.91 3.29
C ILE A 35 -2.23 -3.24 4.02
N GLU A 36 -1.80 -4.29 3.30
CA GLU A 36 -1.52 -5.61 3.90
C GLU A 36 -0.39 -5.56 4.93
N TYR A 37 0.63 -4.75 4.68
CA TYR A 37 1.71 -4.51 5.65
C TYR A 37 1.20 -3.76 6.89
N ALA A 38 0.40 -2.71 6.69
CA ALA A 38 -0.17 -1.91 7.78
C ALA A 38 -1.15 -2.70 8.67
N ALA A 39 -1.67 -3.81 8.17
CA ALA A 39 -2.51 -4.75 8.90
C ALA A 39 -1.73 -5.70 9.84
N GLN A 40 -0.41 -5.81 9.70
CA GLN A 40 0.39 -6.74 10.50
C GLN A 40 0.65 -6.22 11.93
N PRO A 41 0.73 -7.12 12.94
CA PRO A 41 1.05 -6.73 14.32
C PRO A 41 2.35 -5.93 14.47
N SER A 42 3.37 -6.25 13.67
CA SER A 42 4.65 -5.56 13.66
C SER A 42 4.58 -4.12 13.15
N PHE A 43 3.57 -3.77 12.34
CA PHE A 43 3.36 -2.38 11.95
C PHE A 43 2.87 -1.54 13.14
N CYS A 44 2.07 -2.13 14.03
CA CYS A 44 1.52 -1.43 15.19
C CYS A 44 2.61 -0.95 16.15
N THR A 45 3.74 -1.67 16.26
CA THR A 45 4.86 -1.29 17.13
C THR A 45 5.59 -0.02 16.70
N ASN A 46 5.30 0.52 15.50
CA ASN A 46 5.79 1.84 15.09
C ASN A 46 5.27 2.97 15.99
N CYS A 47 4.12 2.75 16.65
CA CYS A 47 3.58 3.65 17.67
C CYS A 47 4.00 3.14 19.06
N HIS A 48 4.69 3.96 19.86
CA HIS A 48 5.20 3.53 21.16
C HIS A 48 4.09 3.08 22.14
N ASN A 49 2.88 3.65 22.02
CA ASN A 49 1.75 3.30 22.88
C ASN A 49 1.17 1.91 22.58
N MET A 50 1.53 1.32 21.44
CA MET A 50 1.09 -0.02 21.05
C MET A 50 1.96 -1.12 21.65
N GLN A 51 3.16 -0.81 22.13
CA GLN A 51 4.09 -1.82 22.65
C GLN A 51 3.51 -2.75 23.71
N PRO A 52 2.85 -2.27 24.79
CA PRO A 52 2.30 -3.19 25.80
C PRO A 52 1.25 -4.15 25.22
N TYR A 53 0.53 -3.76 24.17
CA TYR A 53 -0.44 -4.63 23.50
C TYR A 53 0.24 -5.65 22.57
N TYR A 54 1.32 -5.25 21.89
CA TYR A 54 2.13 -6.16 21.09
C TYR A 54 2.81 -7.22 21.97
N ASP A 55 3.40 -6.83 23.08
CA ASP A 55 4.03 -7.75 24.04
C ASP A 55 3.01 -8.77 24.58
N SER A 56 1.81 -8.32 24.94
CA SER A 56 0.69 -9.18 25.33
C SER A 56 0.30 -10.16 24.22
N TRP A 57 0.18 -9.67 22.98
CA TRP A 57 -0.12 -10.50 21.81
C TRP A 57 0.93 -11.60 21.61
N THR A 58 2.23 -11.30 21.71
CA THR A 58 3.32 -12.28 21.51
C THR A 58 3.34 -13.44 22.50
N THR A 59 2.69 -13.28 23.65
CA THR A 59 2.62 -14.34 24.69
C THR A 59 1.23 -14.96 24.79
N SER A 60 0.30 -14.51 23.95
CA SER A 60 -1.08 -14.97 23.95
C SER A 60 -1.28 -16.20 23.05
N THR A 61 -2.41 -16.88 23.22
CA THR A 61 -2.84 -17.95 22.30
C THR A 61 -3.17 -17.44 20.89
N HIS A 62 -3.20 -16.13 20.67
CA HIS A 62 -3.52 -15.49 19.40
C HIS A 62 -2.31 -14.84 18.72
N GLN A 63 -1.09 -15.18 19.15
CA GLN A 63 0.17 -14.66 18.60
C GLN A 63 0.38 -14.91 17.09
N ASP A 64 -0.47 -15.71 16.44
CA ASP A 64 -0.44 -15.96 14.99
C ASP A 64 -1.61 -15.29 14.26
N VAL A 65 -2.43 -14.50 14.97
CA VAL A 65 -3.59 -13.80 14.43
C VAL A 65 -3.32 -12.29 14.39
N PRO A 66 -3.45 -11.62 13.23
CA PRO A 66 -3.26 -10.17 13.13
C PRO A 66 -4.25 -9.39 14.01
N CYS A 67 -3.77 -8.31 14.65
CA CYS A 67 -4.56 -7.44 15.53
C CYS A 67 -5.90 -7.02 14.89
N ILE A 68 -5.85 -6.64 13.61
CA ILE A 68 -7.01 -6.11 12.87
C ILE A 68 -8.12 -7.13 12.65
N LYS A 69 -7.85 -8.43 12.75
CA LYS A 69 -8.89 -9.46 12.63
C LYS A 69 -9.94 -9.35 13.74
N CYS A 70 -9.57 -8.76 14.89
CA CYS A 70 -10.47 -8.50 16.01
C CYS A 70 -10.70 -7.00 16.25
N HIS A 71 -9.69 -6.15 16.02
CA HIS A 71 -9.75 -4.71 16.31
C HIS A 71 -10.30 -3.85 15.17
N TYR A 72 -10.61 -4.45 14.02
CA TYR A 72 -11.35 -3.81 12.94
C TYR A 72 -12.67 -4.54 12.72
N ALA A 73 -13.76 -3.80 12.55
CA ALA A 73 -15.05 -4.40 12.27
C ALA A 73 -15.00 -5.12 10.90
N PRO A 74 -15.48 -6.38 10.83
CA PRO A 74 -15.56 -7.09 9.56
C PRO A 74 -16.50 -6.35 8.58
N GLY A 75 -16.17 -6.41 7.29
CA GLY A 75 -16.93 -5.78 6.20
C GLY A 75 -16.07 -5.26 5.05
N ILE A 76 -16.73 -5.00 3.91
CA ILE A 76 -16.16 -4.51 2.63
C ILE A 76 -15.25 -3.27 2.73
N LYS A 77 -15.29 -2.50 3.81
CA LYS A 77 -14.40 -1.34 4.02
C LYS A 77 -13.09 -1.70 4.76
N ALA A 78 -13.07 -2.85 5.44
CA ALA A 78 -11.95 -3.37 6.21
C ALA A 78 -11.26 -4.56 5.53
N GLU A 79 -11.98 -5.27 4.66
CA GLU A 79 -11.55 -6.53 4.04
C GLU A 79 -11.36 -6.44 2.51
N ALA A 80 -11.85 -5.36 1.87
CA ALA A 80 -11.76 -5.15 0.42
C ALA A 80 -11.10 -3.82 0.03
N MET A 81 -10.41 -3.17 0.98
CA MET A 81 -9.46 -2.09 0.69
C MET A 81 -8.04 -2.63 0.79
#